data_AF-A0A1D6NR90-F1
#
_entry.id   AF-A0A1D6NR90-F1
#
_cell.length_a   1.000
_cell.length_b   1.000
_cell.length_c   1.000
_cell.angle_alpha   90.00
_cell.angle_beta   90.00
_cell.angle_gamma   90.00
#
_symmetry.space_group_name_H-M   'P 1'
#
loop_
_entity.id
_entity.type
_entity.pdbx_description
1 polymer ?
#
loop_
_entity_poly.entity_id
_entity_poly.type
_entity_poly.pdbx_seq_one_letter_code
_entity_poly.pdbx_strand_id
1 'polypeptide(L)'
;MLERDPHGNVQVAKIETEKMLISMVETELEKRKAEGRYSAHFRGQAHFFGYEGRCGLPTNFDSNYCYALGYGAGALLQSGKTGLISSVQFLTLSSYVIYSNESYLYCTS
;
A
#
# COMPACT_ATOMS: atom_id res chain seq x y z
N MET A 1 -25.59 -2.98 -6.24
CA MET A 1 -24.25 -3.38 -6.75
C MET A 1 -23.32 -2.21 -6.52
N LEU A 2 -22.13 -2.41 -5.95
CA LEU A 2 -21.15 -1.32 -5.79
C LEU A 2 -20.79 -0.75 -7.16
N GLU A 3 -20.83 0.56 -7.29
CA GLU A 3 -20.45 1.26 -8.51
C GLU A 3 -18.95 1.09 -8.75
N ARG A 4 -18.55 0.84 -10.00
CA ARG A 4 -17.12 0.79 -10.37
C ARG A 4 -16.61 2.21 -10.60
N ASP A 5 -15.32 2.41 -10.41
CA ASP A 5 -14.70 3.70 -10.78
C ASP A 5 -14.61 3.84 -12.33
N PRO A 6 -14.24 5.02 -12.86
CA PRO A 6 -14.12 5.24 -14.31
C PRO A 6 -13.11 4.31 -15.02
N HIS A 7 -12.19 3.69 -14.28
CA HIS A 7 -11.21 2.73 -14.80
C HIS A 7 -11.71 1.28 -14.70
N GLY A 8 -12.91 1.05 -14.17
CA GLY A 8 -13.51 -0.26 -14.00
C GLY A 8 -13.11 -0.97 -12.71
N ASN A 9 -12.41 -0.31 -11.78
CA ASN A 9 -12.02 -0.94 -10.51
C ASN A 9 -13.22 -1.06 -9.58
N VAL A 10 -13.27 -2.17 -8.83
CA VAL A 10 -14.24 -2.33 -7.74
C VAL A 10 -13.78 -1.46 -6.57
N GLN A 11 -14.71 -0.73 -5.97
CA GLN A 11 -14.45 0.11 -4.79
C GLN A 11 -14.32 -0.74 -3.52
N VAL A 12 -13.27 -1.56 -3.44
CA VAL A 12 -13.02 -2.50 -2.32
C VAL A 12 -12.85 -1.80 -0.98
N ALA A 13 -12.34 -0.56 -0.98
CA ALA A 13 -12.24 0.26 0.23
C ALA A 13 -13.60 0.63 0.85
N LYS A 14 -14.71 0.46 0.11
CA LYS A 14 -16.09 0.63 0.62
C LYS A 14 -16.70 -0.66 1.17
N ILE A 15 -16.01 -1.79 1.05
CA ILE A 15 -16.46 -3.08 1.59
C ILE A 15 -15.96 -3.17 3.03
N GLU A 16 -16.90 -3.13 3.99
CA GLU A 16 -16.64 -3.23 5.44
C GLU A 16 -16.28 -4.68 5.85
N THR A 17 -15.16 -5.17 5.30
CA THR A 17 -14.69 -6.55 5.44
C THR A 17 -14.43 -6.91 6.90
N GLU A 18 -13.94 -5.94 7.68
CA GLU A 18 -13.71 -6.08 9.11
C GLU A 18 -15.00 -6.37 9.88
N LYS A 19 -16.12 -5.71 9.53
CA LYS A 19 -17.43 -5.97 10.15
C LYS A 19 -17.99 -7.33 9.74
N MET A 20 -17.78 -7.73 8.48
CA MET A 20 -18.15 -9.07 8.01
C MET A 20 -17.40 -10.14 8.82
N LEU A 21 -16.09 -9.99 9.02
CA LEU A 21 -15.30 -10.93 9.82
C LEU A 21 -15.74 -10.97 11.28
N ILE A 22 -16.03 -9.81 11.90
CA ILE A 22 -16.58 -9.73 13.25
C ILE A 22 -17.89 -10.52 13.35
N SER A 23 -18.82 -10.31 12.41
CA SER A 23 -20.12 -11.02 12.39
C SER A 23 -19.97 -12.53 12.21
N MET A 24 -19.02 -12.99 11.38
CA MET A 24 -18.75 -14.42 11.21
C MET A 24 -18.21 -15.04 12.51
N VAL A 25 -17.32 -14.33 13.22
CA VAL A 25 -16.79 -14.79 14.52
C VAL A 25 -17.90 -14.81 15.58
N GLU A 26 -18.74 -13.78 15.65
CA GLU A 26 -19.90 -13.73 16.55
C GLU A 26 -20.81 -14.94 16.34
N THR A 27 -21.17 -15.23 15.09
CA THR A 27 -22.04 -16.37 14.74
C THR A 27 -21.45 -17.72 15.19
N GLU A 28 -20.15 -17.93 14.96
CA GLU A 28 -19.47 -19.17 15.38
C GLU A 28 -19.35 -19.27 16.91
N LEU A 29 -19.10 -18.16 17.61
CA LEU A 29 -19.00 -18.15 19.06
C LEU A 29 -20.35 -18.33 19.75
N GLU A 30 -21.44 -17.84 19.16
CA GLU A 30 -22.80 -18.13 19.61
C GLU A 30 -23.12 -19.61 19.51
N LYS A 31 -22.76 -20.26 18.39
CA LYS A 31 -22.89 -21.72 18.24
C LYS A 31 -22.12 -22.47 19.32
N ARG A 32 -20.86 -22.11 19.56
CA ARG A 32 -20.04 -22.74 20.63
C ARG A 32 -20.60 -22.50 22.02
N LYS A 33 -21.21 -21.34 22.27
CA LYS A 33 -21.88 -21.03 23.54
C LYS A 33 -23.08 -21.92 23.77
N ALA A 34 -23.90 -22.16 22.74
CA ALA A 34 -25.02 -23.10 22.80
C ALA A 34 -24.57 -24.55 23.07
N GLU A 35 -23.40 -24.95 22.56
CA GLU A 35 -22.79 -26.26 22.82
C GLU A 35 -22.05 -26.34 24.17
N GLY A 36 -22.03 -25.27 24.97
CA GLY A 36 -21.29 -25.23 26.24
C GLY A 36 -19.75 -25.17 26.08
N ARG A 37 -19.25 -24.95 24.86
CA ARG A 37 -17.81 -24.90 24.51
C ARG A 37 -17.22 -23.49 24.54
N TYR A 38 -18.04 -22.47 24.83
CA TYR A 38 -17.59 -21.08 24.97
C TYR A 38 -18.38 -20.37 26.07
N SER A 39 -17.68 -19.91 27.11
CA SER A 39 -18.28 -19.26 28.29
C SER A 39 -17.98 -17.76 28.41
N ALA A 40 -17.09 -17.23 27.56
CA ALA A 40 -16.69 -15.83 27.59
C ALA A 40 -17.65 -14.94 26.76
N HIS A 41 -17.31 -13.65 26.69
CA HIS A 41 -18.02 -12.68 25.87
C HIS A 41 -17.04 -12.05 24.87
N PHE A 42 -17.37 -12.14 23.59
CA PHE A 42 -16.63 -11.52 22.51
C PHE A 42 -17.23 -10.14 22.18
N ARG A 43 -16.37 -9.15 21.99
CA ARG A 43 -16.74 -7.78 21.57
C ARG A 43 -15.80 -7.35 20.46
N GLY A 44 -16.23 -7.51 19.22
CA GLY A 44 -15.47 -7.05 18.06
C GLY A 44 -15.43 -5.52 18.00
N GLN A 45 -14.26 -4.96 17.73
CA GLN A 45 -14.09 -3.54 17.47
C GLN A 45 -13.49 -3.36 16.08
N ALA A 46 -14.26 -2.76 15.18
CA ALA A 46 -13.81 -2.44 13.84
C ALA A 46 -12.98 -1.15 13.83
N HIS A 47 -11.91 -1.15 13.06
CA HIS A 47 -11.13 0.03 12.71
C HIS A 47 -10.84 0.00 11.21
N PHE A 48 -10.95 1.15 10.56
CA PHE A 48 -10.64 1.29 9.14
C PHE A 48 -9.70 2.48 8.98
N PHE A 49 -8.42 2.17 8.75
CA PHE A 49 -7.34 3.13 8.63
C PHE A 49 -6.79 3.10 7.21
N GLY A 50 -6.81 4.23 6.50
CA GLY A 50 -6.31 4.27 5.13
C GLY A 50 -6.27 5.65 4.47
N TYR A 51 -7.26 6.51 4.69
CA TYR A 51 -7.28 7.84 4.06
C TYR A 51 -6.29 8.79 4.72
N GLU A 52 -6.20 8.71 6.03
CA GLU A 52 -5.30 9.50 6.88
C GLU A 52 -3.82 9.28 6.57
N GLY A 53 -3.46 8.13 5.99
CA GLY A 53 -2.07 7.83 5.60
C GLY A 53 -1.64 8.38 4.24
N ARG A 54 -2.58 8.80 3.36
CA ARG A 54 -2.25 9.15 1.95
C ARG A 54 -1.63 10.52 1.77
N CYS A 55 -1.92 11.45 2.68
CA CYS A 55 -1.45 12.84 2.63
C CYS A 55 -0.66 13.22 3.90
N GLY A 56 -0.05 12.23 4.56
CA GLY A 56 0.87 12.46 5.66
C GLY A 56 2.21 13.03 5.17
N LEU A 57 3.02 13.54 6.09
CA LEU A 57 4.40 13.91 5.77
C LEU A 57 5.17 12.64 5.34
N PRO A 58 5.92 12.69 4.22
CA PRO A 58 6.70 11.55 3.79
C PRO A 58 7.79 11.24 4.80
N THR A 59 8.15 9.96 4.91
CA THR A 59 9.33 9.58 5.68
C THR A 59 10.61 10.06 4.98
N ASN A 60 11.75 10.02 5.67
CA ASN A 60 13.05 10.26 5.01
C ASN A 60 13.29 9.28 3.86
N PHE A 61 12.81 8.04 4.00
CA PHE A 61 12.88 7.04 2.94
C PHE A 61 12.09 7.47 1.71
N ASP A 62 10.80 7.80 1.87
CA ASP A 62 9.93 8.20 0.77
C ASP A 62 10.42 9.49 0.10
N SER A 63 10.93 10.44 0.89
CA SER A 63 11.47 11.71 0.39
C SER A 63 12.68 11.48 -0.51
N ASN A 64 13.66 10.69 -0.04
CA ASN A 64 14.86 10.38 -0.81
C ASN A 64 14.55 9.54 -2.05
N TYR A 65 13.65 8.55 -1.90
CA TYR A 65 13.22 7.67 -2.99
C TYR A 65 12.50 8.46 -4.10
N CYS A 66 11.53 9.29 -3.75
CA CYS A 66 10.79 10.10 -4.72
C CYS A 66 11.67 11.15 -5.41
N TYR A 67 12.62 11.74 -4.67
CA TYR A 67 13.62 12.63 -5.25
C TYR A 67 14.48 11.91 -6.29
N ALA A 68 15.01 10.73 -5.95
CA ALA A 68 15.82 9.92 -6.87
C ALA A 68 15.03 9.48 -8.12
N LEU A 69 13.76 9.08 -7.96
CA LEU A 69 12.88 8.75 -9.09
C LEU A 69 12.73 9.94 -10.05
N GLY A 70 12.43 11.13 -9.51
CA GLY A 70 12.28 12.35 -10.31
C GLY A 70 13.58 12.75 -11.01
N TYR A 71 14.71 12.66 -10.31
CA TYR A 71 16.03 12.90 -10.88
C TYR A 71 16.34 11.93 -12.04
N GLY A 72 16.09 10.63 -11.84
CA GLY A 72 16.25 9.61 -12.87
C GLY A 72 15.36 9.83 -14.10
N ALA A 73 14.11 10.26 -13.89
CA ALA A 73 13.20 10.61 -14.99
C ALA A 73 13.72 11.83 -15.79
N GLY A 74 14.28 12.84 -15.11
CA GLY A 74 14.94 13.97 -15.76
C GLY A 74 16.11 13.56 -16.64
N ALA A 75 16.98 12.66 -16.14
CA ALA A 75 18.10 12.12 -16.91
C ALA A 75 17.65 11.29 -18.14
N LEU A 76 16.57 10.52 -18.02
CA LEU A 76 15.95 9.80 -19.13
C LEU A 76 15.44 10.75 -20.22
N LEU A 77 14.77 11.83 -19.83
CA LEU A 77 14.30 12.86 -20.76
C LEU A 77 15.46 13.57 -21.45
N GLN A 78 16.51 13.95 -20.70
CA GLN A 78 17.70 14.60 -21.25
C GLN A 78 18.43 13.71 -22.28
N SER A 79 18.42 12.39 -22.09
CA SER A 79 18.98 11.42 -23.03
C SER A 79 18.04 11.05 -24.19
N GLY A 80 16.92 11.76 -24.35
CA GLY A 80 15.98 11.60 -25.46
C GLY A 80 15.16 10.30 -25.39
N LYS A 81 15.06 9.67 -24.22
CA LYS A 81 14.27 8.44 -24.03
C LYS A 81 12.82 8.78 -23.69
N THR A 82 11.89 7.96 -24.18
CA THR A 82 10.44 8.11 -23.94
C THR A 82 9.77 6.74 -23.71
N GLY A 83 8.59 6.74 -23.10
CA GLY A 83 7.84 5.52 -22.81
C GLY A 83 8.49 4.62 -21.74
N LEU A 84 9.39 5.18 -20.91
CA LEU A 84 10.09 4.48 -19.85
C LEU A 84 9.60 4.93 -18.46
N ILE A 85 9.74 4.03 -17.47
CA ILE A 85 9.48 4.31 -16.06
C ILE A 85 10.84 4.39 -15.34
N SER A 86 11.04 5.44 -14.54
CA SER A 86 12.21 5.58 -13.68
C SER A 86 12.17 4.52 -12.57
N SER A 87 13.29 3.86 -12.32
CA SER A 87 13.39 2.80 -11.31
C SER A 87 14.65 2.99 -10.46
N VAL A 88 14.47 2.91 -9.14
CA VAL A 88 15.57 2.92 -8.15
C VAL A 88 15.60 1.55 -7.47
N GLN A 89 16.79 0.95 -7.36
CA GLN A 89 16.95 -0.37 -6.76
C GLN A 89 17.87 -0.33 -5.53
N PHE A 90 17.95 -1.48 -4.85
CA PHE A 90 18.70 -1.70 -3.62
C PHE A 90 18.22 -0.91 -2.41
N LEU A 91 16.91 -0.58 -2.34
CA LEU A 91 16.19 0.28 -1.39
C LEU A 91 16.36 0.00 0.13
N THR A 92 17.28 -0.88 0.52
CA THR A 92 17.66 -1.17 1.92
C THR A 92 19.11 -0.83 2.25
N LEU A 93 19.95 -0.54 1.24
CA LEU A 93 21.34 -0.13 1.41
C LEU A 93 21.46 1.37 1.74
N SER A 94 22.59 1.78 2.30
CA SER A 94 22.89 3.20 2.52
C SER A 94 23.08 4.00 1.22
N SER A 95 23.09 3.34 0.06
CA SER A 95 23.23 3.98 -1.26
C SER A 95 22.36 3.24 -2.26
N TYR A 96 21.70 3.99 -3.14
CA TYR A 96 20.80 3.43 -4.15
C TYR A 96 21.29 3.73 -5.56
N VAL A 97 20.88 2.88 -6.49
CA VAL A 97 21.27 2.98 -7.89
C VAL A 97 20.03 3.24 -8.73
N ILE A 98 20.11 4.29 -9.56
CA ILE A 98 19.10 4.61 -10.55
C ILE A 98 19.44 3.85 -11.84
N TYR A 99 18.46 3.13 -12.38
CA TYR A 99 18.63 2.30 -13.57
C TYR A 99 17.95 2.95 -14.78
N SER A 100 18.71 3.11 -15.87
CA SER A 100 18.16 3.36 -17.20
C SER A 100 18.89 2.53 -18.25
N ASN A 101 18.22 1.54 -18.85
CA ASN A 101 18.67 0.74 -20.02
C ASN A 101 20.20 0.75 -20.24
N GLU A 102 20.92 -0.01 -19.41
CA GLU A 102 22.38 -0.24 -19.46
C GLU A 102 23.31 0.90 -19.00
N SER A 103 22.78 1.99 -18.44
CA SER A 103 23.57 3.04 -17.79
C SER A 103 23.21 3.15 -16.30
N TYR A 104 24.24 3.17 -15.45
CA TYR A 104 24.13 3.30 -14.00
C TYR A 104 24.35 4.75 -13.59
N LEU A 105 23.39 5.33 -12.87
CA LEU A 105 23.57 6.59 -12.16
C LEU A 105 23.60 6.28 -10.66
N TYR A 106 24.76 6.50 -10.03
CA TYR A 106 24.93 6.37 -8.59
C TYR A 106 24.45 7.66 -7.92
N CYS A 107 23.47 7.54 -7.03
CA CYS A 107 23.05 8.65 -6.17
C CYS A 107 23.35 8.26 -4.73
N THR A 108 24.31 8.96 -4.12
CA THR A 108 24.56 8.85 -2.68
C THR A 108 23.64 9.83 -1.95
N SER A 109 23.25 9.49 -0.73
CA SER A 109 22.65 10.43 0.22
C SER A 109 23.65 11.49 0.67
#